data_AF-A0A7S6M8F6-F1
#
_entry.id   AF-A0A7S6M8F6-F1
#
_cell.length_a   1.000
_cell.length_b   1.000
_cell.length_c   1.000
_cell.angle_alpha   90.00
_cell.angle_beta   90.00
_cell.angle_gamma   90.00
#
_symmetry.space_group_name_H-M   'P 1'
#
loop_
_entity.id
_entity.type
_entity.pdbx_description
1 polymer ?
#
loop_
_entity_poly.entity_id
_entity_poly.type
_entity_poly.pdbx_seq_one_letter_code
_entity_poly.pdbx_strand_id
1 'polypeptide(L)'
;MPPAPALWMLALIAFISVLSVPARAQHELDLWPAVSADGKLKLSPRGFDPAAEFVDLPAASGLLVGWSSNDPGFDDISVDDVPNDCYTFEPGRTIRLRVVALDPALNVWTAGLSNIGAGGSALLGSTNGDIHTHLIWHIRSNTTAFDPMQTLWRGRFQLFDSTGQYADSDPFTLRFRNVECMPGDVNGDDVVNNFDIDAFVAVLLDPANASAEARCAADVDSDGFVTNFDIDPFVELLLGG
;
A
#
# COMPACT_ATOMS: atom_id res chain seq x y z
N MET A 1 58.63 31.54 -30.41
CA MET A 1 57.28 31.06 -30.77
C MET A 1 57.12 29.63 -30.28
N PRO A 2 56.36 29.40 -29.21
CA PRO A 2 56.08 28.04 -28.73
C PRO A 2 54.92 27.40 -29.51
N PRO A 3 54.91 26.07 -29.71
CA PRO A 3 53.83 25.37 -30.40
C PRO A 3 52.59 25.19 -29.51
N ALA A 4 51.41 25.25 -30.12
CA ALA A 4 50.12 25.09 -29.47
C ALA A 4 49.87 23.64 -29.03
N PRO A 5 49.18 23.39 -27.89
CA PRO A 5 48.84 22.04 -27.47
C PRO A 5 47.63 21.50 -28.26
N ALA A 6 47.76 20.26 -28.73
CA ALA A 6 46.69 19.50 -29.39
C ALA A 6 45.66 19.04 -28.35
N LEU A 7 44.42 19.50 -28.52
CA LEU A 7 43.25 19.08 -27.75
C LEU A 7 42.84 17.67 -28.20
N TRP A 8 43.04 16.65 -27.34
CA TRP A 8 42.49 15.32 -27.55
C TRP A 8 41.06 15.27 -27.02
N MET A 9 40.09 15.20 -27.93
CA MET A 9 38.67 15.05 -27.62
C MET A 9 38.37 13.55 -27.46
N LEU A 10 38.39 13.05 -26.23
CA LEU A 10 37.93 11.70 -25.89
C LEU A 10 36.39 11.69 -25.89
N ALA A 11 35.79 11.10 -26.93
CA ALA A 11 34.37 10.83 -27.00
C ALA A 11 34.03 9.64 -26.08
N LEU A 12 33.48 9.93 -24.90
CA LEU A 12 32.95 8.92 -23.99
C LEU A 12 31.58 8.45 -24.53
N ILE A 13 31.53 7.27 -25.14
CA ILE A 13 30.27 6.62 -25.50
C ILE A 13 29.75 5.93 -24.24
N ALA A 14 28.82 6.58 -23.54
CA ALA A 14 28.09 5.96 -22.45
C ALA A 14 27.05 4.97 -23.04
N PHE A 15 27.30 3.67 -22.87
CA PHE A 15 26.29 2.65 -23.10
C PHE A 15 25.27 2.71 -21.97
N ILE A 16 24.10 3.31 -22.24
CA ILE A 16 22.96 3.24 -21.33
C ILE A 16 22.28 1.89 -21.58
N SER A 17 22.63 0.90 -20.77
CA SER A 17 21.89 -0.36 -20.68
C SER A 17 20.60 -0.08 -19.92
N VAL A 18 19.51 0.16 -20.65
CA VAL A 18 18.17 0.22 -20.05
C VAL A 18 17.77 -1.21 -19.67
N LEU A 19 17.93 -1.55 -18.39
CA LEU A 19 17.35 -2.77 -17.83
C LEU A 19 15.83 -2.67 -17.98
N SER A 20 15.26 -3.47 -18.87
CA SER A 20 13.82 -3.59 -19.02
C SER A 20 13.30 -4.40 -17.84
N VAL A 21 12.90 -3.73 -16.77
CA VAL A 21 12.07 -4.36 -15.74
C VAL A 21 10.77 -4.78 -16.43
N PRO A 22 10.31 -6.05 -16.32
CA PRO A 22 9.04 -6.45 -16.89
C PRO A 22 7.96 -5.52 -16.33
N ALA A 23 7.21 -4.87 -17.23
CA ALA A 23 6.04 -4.12 -16.80
C ALA A 23 5.08 -5.11 -16.17
N ARG A 24 4.81 -4.95 -14.86
CA ARG A 24 3.73 -5.67 -14.20
C ARG A 24 2.43 -5.36 -14.95
N ALA A 25 1.54 -6.34 -15.05
CA ALA A 25 0.25 -6.09 -15.67
C ALA A 25 -0.47 -4.99 -14.89
N GLN A 26 -1.12 -4.06 -15.59
CA GLN A 26 -1.66 -2.81 -15.04
C GLN A 26 -2.64 -3.00 -13.85
N HIS A 27 -3.09 -4.21 -13.57
CA HIS A 27 -4.08 -4.55 -12.54
C HIS A 27 -3.63 -5.70 -11.62
N GLU A 28 -2.34 -6.04 -11.62
CA GLU A 28 -1.79 -7.15 -10.80
C GLU A 28 -1.94 -6.88 -9.30
N LEU A 29 -2.02 -5.62 -8.89
CA LEU A 29 -2.12 -5.19 -7.48
C LEU A 29 -3.51 -4.64 -7.14
N ASP A 30 -4.53 -4.90 -7.96
CA ASP A 30 -5.89 -4.48 -7.64
C ASP A 30 -6.56 -5.46 -6.68
N LEU A 31 -7.48 -4.94 -5.87
CA LEU A 31 -8.40 -5.75 -5.08
C LEU A 31 -9.47 -6.29 -6.03
N TRP A 32 -9.75 -7.59 -5.95
CA TRP A 32 -10.71 -8.24 -6.85
C TRP A 32 -11.97 -8.70 -6.11
N PRO A 33 -13.01 -7.85 -5.98
CA PRO A 33 -14.29 -8.26 -5.40
C PRO A 33 -14.89 -9.45 -6.14
N ALA A 34 -15.46 -10.37 -5.37
CA ALA A 34 -16.22 -11.51 -5.86
C ALA A 34 -17.41 -11.81 -4.93
N VAL A 35 -18.24 -12.77 -5.32
CA VAL A 35 -19.26 -13.38 -4.46
C VAL A 35 -18.91 -14.84 -4.18
N SER A 36 -19.12 -15.33 -2.97
CA SER A 36 -19.02 -16.76 -2.62
C SER A 36 -20.27 -17.54 -3.05
N ALA A 37 -20.19 -18.87 -3.03
CA ALA A 37 -21.31 -19.75 -3.36
C ALA A 37 -22.54 -19.56 -2.45
N ASP A 38 -22.38 -19.03 -1.23
CA ASP A 38 -23.45 -18.71 -0.30
C ASP A 38 -23.99 -17.27 -0.44
N GLY A 39 -23.52 -16.51 -1.44
CA GLY A 39 -24.03 -15.17 -1.75
C GLY A 39 -23.42 -14.05 -0.90
N LYS A 40 -22.26 -14.26 -0.27
CA LYS A 40 -21.53 -13.25 0.51
C LYS A 40 -20.45 -12.57 -0.34
N LEU A 41 -20.30 -11.26 -0.22
CA LEU A 41 -19.19 -10.55 -0.87
C LEU A 41 -17.85 -10.89 -0.20
N LYS A 42 -16.79 -10.95 -1.00
CA LYS A 42 -15.42 -11.18 -0.52
C LYS A 42 -14.40 -10.63 -1.52
N LEU A 43 -13.13 -10.71 -1.14
CA LEU A 43 -12.01 -10.45 -2.04
C LEU A 43 -11.46 -11.79 -2.54
N SER A 44 -11.14 -11.85 -3.83
CA SER A 44 -10.46 -12.98 -4.44
C SER A 44 -8.99 -13.00 -4.01
N PRO A 45 -8.42 -14.18 -3.68
CA PRO A 45 -7.00 -14.32 -3.32
C PRO A 45 -6.05 -14.16 -4.52
N ARG A 46 -6.58 -13.89 -5.72
CA ARG A 46 -5.78 -13.69 -6.94
C ARG A 46 -5.28 -12.26 -7.13
N GLY A 47 -5.89 -11.30 -6.44
CA GLY A 47 -5.47 -9.90 -6.45
C GLY A 47 -4.62 -9.56 -5.22
N PHE A 48 -4.61 -8.29 -4.85
CA PHE A 48 -3.94 -7.79 -3.64
C PHE A 48 -4.50 -8.45 -2.37
N ASP A 49 -3.62 -9.02 -1.53
CA ASP A 49 -3.99 -9.56 -0.23
C ASP A 49 -3.84 -8.51 0.88
N PRO A 50 -4.94 -7.90 1.37
CA PRO A 50 -4.88 -6.88 2.42
C PRO A 50 -4.30 -7.40 3.75
N ALA A 51 -4.32 -8.71 3.99
CA ALA A 51 -3.78 -9.31 5.22
C ALA A 51 -2.27 -9.50 5.16
N ALA A 52 -1.70 -9.72 3.98
CA ALA A 52 -0.28 -10.00 3.78
C ALA A 52 0.51 -8.78 3.27
N GLU A 53 -0.12 -7.92 2.46
CA GLU A 53 0.59 -6.87 1.73
C GLU A 53 0.42 -5.47 2.36
N PHE A 54 1.33 -4.58 1.97
CA PHE A 54 1.36 -3.16 2.32
C PHE A 54 1.25 -2.32 1.05
N VAL A 55 0.70 -1.12 1.20
CA VAL A 55 0.59 -0.15 0.11
C VAL A 55 1.54 1.01 0.41
N ASP A 56 2.59 1.14 -0.40
CA ASP A 56 3.52 2.25 -0.29
C ASP A 56 2.99 3.46 -1.07
N LEU A 57 2.74 4.55 -0.35
CA LEU A 57 2.21 5.78 -0.94
C LEU A 57 3.38 6.72 -1.27
N PRO A 58 3.56 7.10 -2.54
CA PRO A 58 4.59 8.06 -2.91
C PRO A 58 4.25 9.47 -2.39
N ALA A 59 5.28 10.29 -2.20
CA ALA A 59 5.10 11.68 -1.80
C ALA A 59 4.26 12.45 -2.83
N ALA A 60 3.31 13.23 -2.32
CA ALA A 60 2.37 13.99 -3.10
C ALA A 60 2.37 15.47 -2.69
N SER A 61 2.07 16.34 -3.65
CA SER A 61 2.09 17.80 -3.48
C SER A 61 0.86 18.44 -4.11
N GLY A 62 0.70 19.75 -3.91
CA GLY A 62 -0.44 20.50 -4.44
C GLY A 62 -1.70 20.26 -3.62
N LEU A 63 -2.77 19.72 -4.24
CA LEU A 63 -4.05 19.50 -3.57
C LEU A 63 -3.98 18.38 -2.52
N LEU A 64 -3.15 17.36 -2.77
CA LEU A 64 -2.99 16.19 -1.91
C LEU A 64 -1.61 16.26 -1.22
N VAL A 65 -1.42 17.25 -0.34
CA VAL A 65 -0.15 17.42 0.40
C VAL A 65 0.05 16.27 1.38
N GLY A 66 1.11 15.49 1.20
CA GLY A 66 1.45 14.34 2.03
C GLY A 66 1.92 13.18 1.16
N TRP A 67 1.23 12.05 1.24
CA TRP A 67 1.50 10.86 0.43
C TRP A 67 0.21 10.32 -0.15
N SER A 68 0.20 10.00 -1.45
CA SER A 68 -1.01 9.50 -2.08
C SER A 68 -0.73 8.60 -3.27
N SER A 69 -1.60 7.60 -3.45
CA SER A 69 -1.65 6.72 -4.60
C SER A 69 -3.11 6.44 -4.95
N ASN A 70 -3.35 5.95 -6.15
CA ASN A 70 -4.63 5.39 -6.56
C ASN A 70 -4.59 3.85 -6.69
N ASP A 71 -3.53 3.24 -6.15
CA ASP A 71 -3.32 1.79 -6.04
C ASP A 71 -3.31 1.39 -4.55
N PRO A 72 -3.90 0.24 -4.16
CA PRO A 72 -4.60 -0.70 -5.04
C PRO A 72 -5.92 -0.10 -5.55
N GLY A 73 -6.28 -0.41 -6.79
CA GLY A 73 -7.59 -0.18 -7.35
C GLY A 73 -8.56 -1.31 -7.01
N PHE A 74 -9.70 -1.31 -7.70
CA PHE A 74 -10.66 -2.40 -7.69
C PHE A 74 -10.97 -2.82 -9.11
N ASP A 75 -10.81 -4.10 -9.39
CA ASP A 75 -11.15 -4.73 -10.68
C ASP A 75 -12.05 -5.95 -10.42
N ASP A 76 -12.86 -6.39 -11.39
CA ASP A 76 -13.62 -7.64 -11.20
C ASP A 76 -12.87 -8.90 -11.65
N ILE A 77 -13.29 -10.03 -11.08
CA ILE A 77 -12.95 -11.31 -11.69
C ILE A 77 -13.81 -11.49 -12.94
N SER A 78 -13.16 -11.78 -14.07
CA SER A 78 -13.86 -12.01 -15.35
C SER A 78 -14.29 -13.46 -15.56
N VAL A 79 -13.78 -14.38 -14.72
CA VAL A 79 -14.05 -15.82 -14.76
C VAL A 79 -14.17 -16.33 -13.33
N ASP A 80 -15.16 -17.19 -13.09
CA ASP A 80 -15.33 -17.86 -11.80
C ASP A 80 -14.05 -18.63 -11.41
N ASP A 81 -13.66 -18.47 -10.16
CA ASP A 81 -12.56 -19.17 -9.51
C ASP A 81 -13.14 -20.10 -8.43
N VAL A 82 -13.78 -21.17 -8.92
CA VAL A 82 -14.48 -22.17 -8.10
C VAL A 82 -13.60 -22.75 -6.98
N PRO A 83 -12.31 -23.08 -7.19
CA PRO A 83 -11.44 -23.56 -6.11
C PRO A 83 -11.30 -22.60 -4.94
N ASN A 84 -11.38 -21.29 -5.18
CA ASN A 84 -11.28 -20.25 -4.17
C ASN A 84 -12.65 -19.71 -3.72
N ASP A 85 -13.74 -20.36 -4.15
CA ASP A 85 -15.12 -19.94 -3.85
C ASP A 85 -15.34 -18.46 -4.19
N CYS A 86 -14.95 -18.07 -5.41
CA CYS A 86 -15.08 -16.72 -5.93
C CYS A 86 -15.79 -16.76 -7.28
N TYR A 87 -16.98 -16.19 -7.35
CA TYR A 87 -17.83 -16.18 -8.53
C TYR A 87 -18.04 -14.75 -9.02
N THR A 88 -18.24 -14.64 -10.33
CA THR A 88 -18.58 -13.39 -11.02
C THR A 88 -19.92 -12.83 -10.53
N PHE A 89 -20.07 -11.51 -10.60
CA PHE A 89 -21.32 -10.86 -10.21
C PHE A 89 -22.45 -11.11 -11.21
N GLU A 90 -23.66 -11.30 -10.70
CA GLU A 90 -24.86 -11.26 -11.53
C GLU A 90 -25.06 -9.87 -12.14
N PRO A 91 -25.70 -9.77 -13.32
CA PRO A 91 -26.09 -8.48 -13.89
C PRO A 91 -27.03 -7.67 -12.97
N GLY A 92 -26.88 -6.35 -12.97
CA GLY A 92 -27.76 -5.40 -12.27
C GLY A 92 -27.47 -5.24 -10.78
N ARG A 93 -26.28 -5.63 -10.31
CA ARG A 93 -25.84 -5.43 -8.91
C ARG A 93 -25.28 -4.03 -8.73
N THR A 94 -24.97 -3.62 -7.51
CA THR A 94 -24.28 -2.34 -7.30
C THR A 94 -23.33 -2.49 -6.14
N ILE A 95 -22.09 -2.79 -6.49
CA ILE A 95 -21.05 -3.10 -5.51
C ILE A 95 -20.39 -1.80 -5.08
N ARG A 96 -20.27 -1.66 -3.76
CA ARG A 96 -19.76 -0.45 -3.11
C ARG A 96 -18.72 -0.80 -2.07
N LEU A 97 -17.77 0.10 -1.86
CA LEU A 97 -16.85 0.07 -0.73
C LEU A 97 -17.40 0.96 0.36
N ARG A 98 -17.61 0.42 1.56
CA ARG A 98 -17.90 1.17 2.78
C ARG A 98 -16.61 1.43 3.55
N VAL A 99 -16.41 2.66 4.00
CA VAL A 99 -15.33 3.01 4.93
C VAL A 99 -15.84 2.75 6.34
N VAL A 100 -15.31 1.73 7.02
CA VAL A 100 -15.71 1.38 8.39
C VAL A 100 -14.96 2.26 9.40
N ALA A 101 -13.65 2.37 9.25
CA ALA A 101 -12.79 3.21 10.09
C ALA A 101 -11.54 3.63 9.30
N LEU A 102 -10.93 4.75 9.69
CA LEU A 102 -9.65 5.23 9.17
C LEU A 102 -8.80 5.70 10.35
N ASP A 103 -7.50 5.41 10.30
CA ASP A 103 -6.54 6.03 11.19
C ASP A 103 -6.52 7.56 11.02
N PRO A 104 -6.08 8.31 12.04
CA PRO A 104 -5.87 9.75 11.92
C PRO A 104 -5.02 10.12 10.69
N ALA A 105 -5.35 11.25 10.07
CA ALA A 105 -4.73 11.77 8.84
C ALA A 105 -4.88 10.92 7.56
N LEU A 106 -5.33 9.66 7.64
CA LEU A 106 -5.66 8.86 6.46
C LEU A 106 -7.03 9.26 5.91
N ASN A 107 -7.06 9.59 4.61
CA ASN A 107 -8.25 9.96 3.88
C ASN A 107 -8.41 9.09 2.63
N VAL A 108 -9.66 8.84 2.26
CA VAL A 108 -10.03 8.20 0.99
C VAL A 108 -10.76 9.22 0.14
N TRP A 109 -10.49 9.24 -1.16
CA TRP A 109 -11.16 10.13 -2.11
C TRP A 109 -11.66 9.36 -3.32
N THR A 110 -12.79 9.81 -3.88
CA THR A 110 -13.21 9.37 -5.21
C THR A 110 -12.27 9.94 -6.29
N ALA A 111 -12.32 9.39 -7.51
CA ALA A 111 -11.64 9.99 -8.66
C ALA A 111 -12.08 11.44 -8.95
N GLY A 112 -13.29 11.81 -8.54
CA GLY A 112 -13.80 13.19 -8.57
C GLY A 112 -13.36 14.06 -7.38
N LEU A 113 -12.36 13.62 -6.60
CA LEU A 113 -11.78 14.32 -5.45
C LEU A 113 -12.81 14.67 -4.36
N SER A 114 -13.84 13.84 -4.22
CA SER A 114 -14.77 13.92 -3.08
C SER A 114 -14.24 13.04 -1.94
N ASN A 115 -14.05 13.63 -0.75
CA ASN A 115 -13.56 12.90 0.41
C ASN A 115 -14.62 11.93 0.95
N ILE A 116 -14.18 10.74 1.36
CA ILE A 116 -15.00 9.69 1.95
C ILE A 116 -14.46 9.40 3.35
N GLY A 117 -15.16 9.88 4.37
CA GLY A 117 -14.86 9.59 5.77
C GLY A 117 -15.47 8.26 6.25
N ALA A 118 -15.21 7.91 7.51
CA ALA A 118 -15.84 6.76 8.16
C ALA A 118 -17.38 6.85 8.09
N GLY A 119 -18.03 5.72 7.78
CA GLY A 119 -19.45 5.62 7.47
C GLY A 119 -19.83 5.99 6.02
N GLY A 120 -18.91 6.61 5.27
CA GLY A 120 -19.09 6.92 3.85
C GLY A 120 -18.95 5.69 2.94
N SER A 121 -19.28 5.85 1.65
CA SER A 121 -19.06 4.80 0.66
C SER A 121 -18.73 5.32 -0.74
N ALA A 122 -18.03 4.50 -1.52
CA ALA A 122 -17.78 4.71 -2.95
C ALA A 122 -18.52 3.66 -3.80
N LEU A 123 -18.95 4.03 -5.00
CA LEU A 123 -19.36 3.07 -6.02
C LEU A 123 -18.10 2.42 -6.62
N LEU A 124 -18.08 1.10 -6.72
CA LEU A 124 -17.01 0.38 -7.42
C LEU A 124 -17.43 -0.03 -8.83
N GLY A 125 -18.70 -0.36 -9.03
CA GLY A 125 -19.29 -0.71 -10.33
C GLY A 125 -20.65 -1.38 -10.15
N SER A 126 -21.29 -1.71 -11.27
CA SER A 126 -22.67 -2.22 -11.29
C SER A 126 -22.84 -3.61 -11.91
N THR A 127 -21.87 -4.09 -12.67
CA THR A 127 -21.92 -5.42 -13.30
C THR A 127 -20.53 -6.02 -13.44
N ASN A 128 -20.47 -7.31 -13.77
CA ASN A 128 -19.24 -7.93 -14.25
C ASN A 128 -18.75 -7.23 -15.55
N GLY A 129 -17.45 -7.01 -15.66
CA GLY A 129 -16.77 -6.17 -16.64
C GLY A 129 -16.88 -4.65 -16.42
N ASP A 130 -17.49 -4.20 -15.32
CA ASP A 130 -17.74 -2.77 -15.02
C ASP A 130 -17.14 -2.33 -13.68
N ILE A 131 -16.65 -3.25 -12.85
CA ILE A 131 -15.90 -2.87 -11.66
C ILE A 131 -14.48 -2.56 -12.10
N HIS A 132 -14.20 -1.28 -12.28
CA HIS A 132 -12.88 -0.76 -12.56
C HIS A 132 -12.74 0.63 -11.94
N THR A 133 -12.51 0.66 -10.63
CA THR A 133 -12.53 1.90 -9.85
C THR A 133 -11.24 2.07 -9.08
N HIS A 134 -10.56 3.19 -9.33
CA HIS A 134 -9.41 3.61 -8.54
C HIS A 134 -9.84 4.74 -7.59
N LEU A 135 -9.87 4.44 -6.30
CA LEU A 135 -9.96 5.46 -5.24
C LEU A 135 -8.58 6.04 -5.00
N ILE A 136 -8.51 7.23 -4.40
CA ILE A 136 -7.24 7.83 -4.00
C ILE A 136 -7.08 7.64 -2.50
N TRP A 137 -6.01 6.96 -2.12
CA TRP A 137 -5.55 6.80 -0.75
C TRP A 137 -4.61 7.95 -0.42
N HIS A 138 -4.80 8.61 0.71
CA HIS A 138 -4.05 9.84 1.01
C HIS A 138 -3.77 9.99 2.50
N ILE A 139 -2.49 9.96 2.87
CA ILE A 139 -2.01 10.36 4.20
C ILE A 139 -1.73 11.86 4.17
N ARG A 140 -2.50 12.64 4.93
CA ARG A 140 -2.42 14.10 4.94
C ARG A 140 -1.41 14.61 5.96
N SER A 141 -0.26 15.09 5.49
CA SER A 141 0.79 15.60 6.39
C SER A 141 0.49 17.00 6.96
N ASN A 142 -0.43 17.75 6.35
CA ASN A 142 -0.74 19.14 6.72
C ASN A 142 -1.86 19.29 7.76
N THR A 143 -2.21 18.22 8.47
CA THR A 143 -3.25 18.23 9.50
C THR A 143 -2.63 18.08 10.88
N THR A 144 -3.31 18.59 11.91
CA THR A 144 -2.89 18.39 13.30
C THR A 144 -3.05 16.94 13.78
N ALA A 145 -3.73 16.09 13.01
CA ALA A 145 -3.93 14.68 13.30
C ALA A 145 -2.81 13.80 12.72
N PHE A 146 -1.89 14.36 11.94
CA PHE A 146 -0.74 13.65 11.42
C PHE A 146 0.31 13.51 12.52
N ASP A 147 0.67 12.26 12.82
CA ASP A 147 1.80 11.94 13.69
C ASP A 147 3.02 11.58 12.84
N PRO A 148 4.11 12.36 12.86
CA PRO A 148 5.32 12.05 12.09
C PRO A 148 6.05 10.79 12.58
N MET A 149 5.73 10.31 13.80
CA MET A 149 6.31 9.08 14.37
C MET A 149 5.59 7.82 13.91
N GLN A 150 4.35 7.94 13.44
CA GLN A 150 3.60 6.82 12.89
C GLN A 150 4.27 6.34 11.59
N THR A 151 4.41 5.03 11.43
CA THR A 151 5.03 4.36 10.28
C THR A 151 4.00 3.65 9.41
N LEU A 152 2.84 3.31 9.99
CA LEU A 152 1.79 2.58 9.32
C LEU A 152 0.39 3.16 9.60
N TRP A 153 -0.37 3.39 8.53
CA TRP A 153 -1.75 3.86 8.58
C TRP A 153 -2.71 2.77 8.09
N ARG A 154 -3.88 2.68 8.73
CA ARG A 154 -4.86 1.64 8.45
C ARG A 154 -6.20 2.23 8.07
N GLY A 155 -6.80 1.63 7.04
CA GLY A 155 -8.21 1.80 6.74
C GLY A 155 -8.94 0.48 6.85
N ARG A 156 -10.03 0.44 7.61
CA ARG A 156 -10.92 -0.72 7.69
C ARG A 156 -12.11 -0.50 6.77
N PHE A 157 -12.38 -1.47 5.92
CA PHE A 157 -13.36 -1.39 4.84
C PHE A 157 -14.29 -2.61 4.83
N GLN A 158 -15.39 -2.49 4.11
CA GLN A 158 -16.34 -3.57 3.90
C GLN A 158 -16.98 -3.42 2.50
N LEU A 159 -17.09 -4.52 1.76
CA LEU A 159 -17.86 -4.54 0.53
C LEU A 159 -19.34 -4.75 0.86
N PHE A 160 -20.21 -4.05 0.16
CA PHE A 160 -21.65 -4.26 0.25
C PHE A 160 -22.33 -4.07 -1.11
N ASP A 161 -23.44 -4.76 -1.31
CA ASP A 161 -24.32 -4.59 -2.45
C ASP A 161 -25.48 -3.68 -2.07
N SER A 162 -25.55 -2.48 -2.65
CA SER A 162 -26.65 -1.55 -2.34
C SER A 162 -28.01 -1.99 -2.88
N THR A 163 -28.08 -3.05 -3.69
CA THR A 163 -29.35 -3.68 -4.09
C THR A 163 -29.86 -4.70 -3.07
N GLY A 164 -29.01 -5.09 -2.11
CA GLY A 164 -29.34 -5.99 -1.00
C GLY A 164 -29.51 -7.46 -1.39
N GLN A 165 -28.97 -7.89 -2.54
CA GLN A 165 -29.03 -9.30 -2.95
C GLN A 165 -27.87 -10.12 -2.41
N TYR A 166 -26.69 -9.50 -2.28
CA TYR A 166 -25.54 -10.14 -1.63
C TYR A 166 -25.41 -9.71 -0.18
N ALA A 167 -24.98 -10.64 0.67
CA ALA A 167 -24.58 -10.31 2.03
C ALA A 167 -23.26 -9.52 2.02
N ASP A 168 -23.13 -8.56 2.94
CA ASP A 168 -21.90 -7.77 3.11
C ASP A 168 -20.69 -8.68 3.37
N SER A 169 -19.51 -8.25 2.93
CA SER A 169 -18.27 -8.96 3.23
C SER A 169 -17.94 -8.91 4.72
N ASP A 170 -17.03 -9.78 5.15
CA ASP A 170 -16.31 -9.49 6.39
C ASP A 170 -15.50 -8.19 6.21
N PRO A 171 -15.36 -7.37 7.26
CA PRO A 171 -14.49 -6.21 7.17
C PRO A 171 -13.03 -6.63 6.97
N PHE A 172 -12.31 -5.90 6.12
CA PHE A 172 -10.88 -6.09 5.87
C PHE A 172 -10.12 -4.79 6.12
N THR A 173 -8.80 -4.86 6.26
CA THR A 173 -7.94 -3.71 6.56
C THR A 173 -6.88 -3.55 5.50
N LEU A 174 -6.82 -2.38 4.86
CA LEU A 174 -5.66 -1.99 4.05
C LEU A 174 -4.65 -1.26 4.95
N ARG A 175 -3.36 -1.52 4.70
CA ARG A 175 -2.23 -1.00 5.46
C ARG A 175 -1.36 -0.17 4.51
N PHE A 176 -1.11 1.07 4.90
CA PHE A 176 -0.42 2.07 4.07
C PHE A 176 0.84 2.56 4.77
N ARG A 177 1.94 2.63 4.03
CA ARG A 177 3.21 3.24 4.47
C ARG A 177 3.47 4.49 3.64
N ASN A 178 4.15 5.46 4.24
CA ASN A 178 4.57 6.69 3.55
C ASN A 178 6.01 6.61 3.03
N VAL A 179 6.66 5.47 3.23
CA VAL A 179 8.02 5.16 2.82
C VAL A 179 8.12 3.65 2.60
N GLU A 180 8.84 3.24 1.56
CA GLU A 180 9.16 1.84 1.35
C GLU A 180 10.25 1.42 2.34
N CYS A 181 10.10 0.24 2.95
CA CYS A 181 11.10 -0.32 3.84
C CYS A 181 11.04 -1.84 3.85
N MET A 182 12.16 -2.47 4.18
CA MET A 182 12.23 -3.89 4.50
C MET A 182 12.22 -4.08 6.02
N PRO A 183 11.20 -4.75 6.60
CA PRO A 183 11.17 -5.02 8.04
C PRO A 183 12.47 -5.70 8.50
N GLY A 184 13.11 -5.14 9.52
CA GLY A 184 14.36 -5.63 10.11
C GLY A 184 15.65 -5.08 9.51
N ASP A 185 15.63 -4.47 8.32
CA ASP A 185 16.83 -3.83 7.72
C ASP A 185 16.85 -2.35 8.11
N VAL A 186 17.25 -2.11 9.35
CA VAL A 186 17.20 -0.78 9.96
C VAL A 186 18.39 0.08 9.52
N ASN A 187 19.48 -0.54 9.06
CA ASN A 187 20.63 0.20 8.53
C ASN A 187 20.50 0.53 7.03
N GLY A 188 19.56 -0.11 6.31
CA GLY A 188 19.23 0.15 4.91
C GLY A 188 20.25 -0.40 3.92
N ASP A 189 20.87 -1.54 4.23
CA ASP A 189 21.86 -2.22 3.38
C ASP A 189 21.28 -3.39 2.55
N ASP A 190 19.96 -3.52 2.54
CA ASP A 190 19.18 -4.58 1.89
C ASP A 190 19.43 -5.97 2.47
N VAL A 191 19.96 -6.09 3.70
CA VAL A 191 20.22 -7.38 4.35
C VAL A 191 19.90 -7.34 5.85
N VAL A 192 18.84 -8.02 6.27
CA VAL A 192 18.55 -8.21 7.71
C VAL A 192 19.60 -9.11 8.37
N ASN A 193 20.46 -8.55 9.21
CA ASN A 193 21.53 -9.25 9.90
C ASN A 193 22.00 -8.54 11.19
N ASN A 194 23.06 -9.03 11.84
CA ASN A 194 23.52 -8.47 13.11
C ASN A 194 24.02 -7.00 13.03
N PHE A 195 24.25 -6.46 11.84
CA PHE A 195 24.57 -5.04 11.62
C PHE A 195 23.34 -4.12 11.78
N ASP A 196 22.12 -4.66 11.82
CA ASP A 196 20.91 -3.89 12.08
C ASP A 196 20.66 -3.61 13.56
N ILE A 197 21.30 -4.37 14.46
CA ILE A 197 21.02 -4.31 15.91
C ILE A 197 21.30 -2.91 16.48
N ASP A 198 22.46 -2.33 16.17
CA ASP A 198 22.83 -1.01 16.70
C ASP A 198 21.89 0.08 16.14
N ALA A 199 21.48 -0.04 14.87
CA ALA A 199 20.55 0.89 14.23
C ALA A 199 19.15 0.76 14.84
N PHE A 200 18.63 -0.46 15.01
CA PHE A 200 17.37 -0.75 15.68
C PHE A 200 17.33 -0.16 17.10
N VAL A 201 18.38 -0.40 17.90
CA VAL A 201 18.47 0.17 19.26
C VAL A 201 18.49 1.70 19.23
N ALA A 202 19.20 2.32 18.28
CA ALA A 202 19.21 3.76 18.12
C ALA A 202 17.81 4.33 17.79
N VAL A 203 17.09 3.69 16.87
CA VAL A 203 15.70 4.07 16.50
C VAL A 203 14.76 3.88 17.69
N LEU A 204 14.87 2.77 18.43
CA LEU A 204 14.02 2.49 19.59
C LEU A 204 14.21 3.51 20.72
N LEU A 205 15.44 3.97 20.94
CA LEU A 205 15.75 4.94 22.01
C LEU A 205 15.41 6.39 21.64
N ASP A 206 15.44 6.74 20.36
CA ASP A 206 15.20 8.09 19.86
C ASP A 206 14.51 8.11 18.48
N PRO A 207 13.25 7.63 18.40
CA PRO A 207 12.55 7.49 17.12
C PRO A 207 12.30 8.85 16.45
N ALA A 208 12.24 9.92 17.24
CA ALA A 208 12.05 11.28 16.75
C ALA A 208 13.20 11.79 15.89
N ASN A 209 14.43 11.33 16.13
CA ASN A 209 15.60 11.70 15.36
C ASN A 209 15.99 10.67 14.29
N ALA A 210 15.30 9.54 14.21
CA ALA A 210 15.47 8.56 13.14
C ALA A 210 14.87 9.04 11.80
N SER A 211 15.34 8.50 10.68
CA SER A 211 14.68 8.69 9.39
C SER A 211 13.33 7.94 9.34
N ALA A 212 12.47 8.29 8.39
CA ALA A 212 11.20 7.58 8.22
C ALA A 212 11.43 6.12 7.78
N GLU A 213 12.41 5.91 6.90
CA GLU A 213 12.86 4.60 6.43
C GLU A 213 13.29 3.72 7.60
N ALA A 214 14.15 4.24 8.49
CA ALA A 214 14.65 3.49 9.64
C ALA A 214 13.55 3.20 10.67
N ARG A 215 12.62 4.14 10.90
CA ARG A 215 11.42 3.85 11.73
C ARG A 215 10.56 2.76 11.11
N CYS A 216 10.29 2.84 9.81
CA CYS A 216 9.49 1.86 9.09
C CYS A 216 10.12 0.47 9.16
N ALA A 217 11.43 0.36 8.94
CA ALA A 217 12.15 -0.91 9.04
C ALA A 217 12.19 -1.47 10.47
N ALA A 218 12.18 -0.60 11.49
CA ALA A 218 12.20 -0.99 12.90
C ALA A 218 10.81 -1.33 13.49
N ASP A 219 9.71 -0.89 12.87
CA ASP A 219 8.32 -1.26 13.20
C ASP A 219 8.00 -2.65 12.61
N VAL A 220 8.63 -3.67 13.18
CA VAL A 220 8.63 -5.05 12.68
C VAL A 220 7.40 -5.83 13.12
N ASP A 221 6.73 -5.42 14.20
CA ASP A 221 5.41 -5.98 14.54
C ASP A 221 4.28 -5.34 13.71
N SER A 222 4.61 -4.29 12.95
CA SER A 222 3.72 -3.55 12.07
C SER A 222 2.50 -3.00 12.81
N ASP A 223 2.68 -2.55 14.06
CA ASP A 223 1.67 -1.86 14.85
C ASP A 223 1.59 -0.35 14.52
N GLY A 224 2.57 0.17 13.78
CA GLY A 224 2.63 1.54 13.30
C GLY A 224 3.48 2.46 14.15
N PHE A 225 4.15 1.95 15.17
CA PHE A 225 5.08 2.69 16.02
C PHE A 225 6.25 1.80 16.46
N VAL A 226 7.46 2.36 16.42
CA VAL A 226 8.62 1.65 17.00
C VAL A 226 8.56 1.71 18.53
N THR A 227 8.39 0.57 19.17
CA THR A 227 8.32 0.40 20.62
C THR A 227 9.10 -0.83 21.09
N ASN A 228 9.06 -1.13 22.39
CA ASN A 228 9.70 -2.34 22.90
C ASN A 228 8.98 -3.64 22.49
N PHE A 229 7.80 -3.57 21.87
CA PHE A 229 7.11 -4.75 21.32
C PHE A 229 7.76 -5.25 20.03
N ASP A 230 8.51 -4.40 19.34
CA ASP A 230 9.30 -4.76 18.15
C ASP A 230 10.52 -5.62 18.45
N ILE A 231 10.99 -5.68 19.70
CA ILE A 231 12.22 -6.38 20.06
C ILE A 231 12.14 -7.87 19.72
N ASP A 232 11.07 -8.56 20.13
CA ASP A 232 10.95 -9.99 19.94
C ASP A 232 10.80 -10.37 18.45
N PRO A 233 9.91 -9.73 17.65
CA PRO A 233 9.84 -9.97 16.21
C PRO A 233 11.13 -9.59 15.47
N PHE A 234 11.85 -8.56 15.90
CA PHE A 234 13.13 -8.19 15.30
C PHE A 234 14.17 -9.30 15.50
N VAL A 235 14.24 -9.88 16.70
CA VAL A 235 15.11 -11.02 16.99
C VAL A 235 14.71 -12.25 16.17
N GLU A 236 13.42 -12.49 15.96
CA GLU A 236 12.94 -13.59 15.10
C GLU A 236 13.43 -13.43 13.66
N LEU A 237 13.37 -12.22 13.10
CA LEU A 237 13.91 -11.90 11.77
C LEU A 237 15.42 -12.15 11.67
N LEU A 238 16.19 -11.77 12.69
CA LEU A 238 17.66 -11.98 12.73
C LEU A 238 18.05 -13.46 12.78
N LEU A 239 17.22 -14.30 13.38
CA LEU A 239 17.45 -15.74 13.50
C LEU A 239 16.95 -16.54 12.28
N GLY A 240 16.36 -15.86 11.30
CA GLY A 240 15.94 -16.40 10.02
C GLY A 240 14.52 -16.98 10.00
N GLY A 241 13.74 -16.82 11.08
CA GLY A 241 12.43 -17.46 11.22
C GLY A 241 12.48 -18.98 11.32
#